data_AF-A0A3P7MRT3-F1
#
_entry.id   AF-A0A3P7MRT3-F1
#
_cell.length_a   1.000
_cell.length_b   1.000
_cell.length_c   1.000
_cell.angle_alpha   90.00
_cell.angle_beta   90.00
_cell.angle_gamma   90.00
#
_symmetry.space_group_name_H-M   'P 1'
#
loop_
_entity.id
_entity.type
_entity.pdbx_description
1 polymer ?
#
loop_
_entity_poly.entity_id
_entity_poly.type
_entity_poly.pdbx_seq_one_letter_code
_entity_poly.pdbx_strand_id
1 'polypeptide(L)'
;MQGISETIARQFNRFDISIAHKAASSLRATLSRVKDPILKEQLTSVIYRIPCANCSGTYVGHSGRRLGTRIHEHQLPIGRRDRLSLVLAHALEFYHRFNWDGTEVVAMANTKQA
;
A
#
# COMPACT_ATOMS: atom_id res chain seq x y z
N MET A 1 -26.44 4.59 -20.35
CA MET A 1 -27.38 4.16 -21.40
C MET A 1 -28.57 3.52 -20.73
N GLN A 2 -29.77 4.07 -20.93
CA GLN A 2 -31.00 3.52 -20.34
C GLN A 2 -31.46 2.27 -21.12
N GLY A 3 -32.02 1.27 -20.43
CA GLY A 3 -32.72 0.14 -21.04
C GLY A 3 -31.87 -1.06 -21.47
N ILE A 4 -30.54 -0.93 -21.62
CA ILE A 4 -29.69 -2.04 -22.08
C ILE A 4 -29.68 -3.19 -21.06
N SER A 5 -29.58 -2.86 -19.78
CA SER A 5 -29.55 -3.82 -18.69
C SER A 5 -30.81 -4.67 -18.66
N GLU A 6 -31.97 -4.03 -18.86
CA GLU A 6 -33.29 -4.66 -18.90
C GLU A 6 -33.50 -5.50 -20.16
N THR A 7 -33.01 -5.06 -21.32
CA THR A 7 -33.06 -5.85 -22.56
C THR A 7 -32.26 -7.14 -22.42
N ILE A 8 -31.06 -7.06 -21.84
CA ILE A 8 -30.23 -8.23 -21.55
C ILE A 8 -30.97 -9.16 -20.58
N ALA A 9 -31.47 -8.66 -19.45
CA ALA A 9 -32.22 -9.46 -18.49
C ALA A 9 -33.40 -10.23 -19.12
N ARG A 10 -34.18 -9.57 -19.98
CA ARG A 10 -35.31 -10.22 -20.68
C ARG A 10 -34.88 -11.31 -21.66
N GLN A 11 -33.77 -11.13 -22.34
CA GLN A 11 -33.28 -12.10 -23.32
C GLN A 11 -32.79 -13.40 -22.65
N PHE A 12 -32.08 -13.27 -21.53
CA PHE A 12 -31.57 -14.42 -20.77
C PHE A 12 -32.65 -15.16 -19.99
N ASN A 13 -33.72 -14.46 -19.55
CA ASN A 13 -34.85 -15.09 -18.87
C ASN A 13 -35.55 -16.17 -19.75
N ARG A 14 -35.54 -16.00 -21.08
CA ARG A 14 -36.07 -17.00 -22.03
C ARG A 14 -35.36 -18.36 -21.96
N PHE A 15 -34.17 -18.40 -21.40
CA PHE A 15 -33.36 -19.60 -21.22
C PHE A 15 -33.32 -20.06 -19.75
N ASP A 16 -34.24 -19.57 -18.90
CA ASP A 16 -34.27 -19.85 -17.47
C ASP A 16 -33.01 -19.38 -16.71
N ILE A 17 -32.36 -18.32 -17.22
CA ILE A 17 -31.18 -17.70 -16.61
C ILE A 17 -31.59 -16.41 -15.91
N SER A 18 -31.53 -16.40 -14.58
CA SER A 18 -31.80 -15.22 -13.77
C SER A 18 -30.58 -14.30 -13.69
N ILE A 19 -30.77 -13.02 -13.99
CA ILE A 19 -29.72 -11.99 -13.93
C ILE A 19 -29.97 -11.08 -12.73
N ALA A 20 -28.94 -10.94 -11.87
CA ALA A 20 -28.93 -9.97 -10.79
C ALA A 20 -28.18 -8.70 -11.22
N HIS A 21 -28.80 -7.54 -11.01
CA HIS A 21 -28.19 -6.25 -11.31
C HIS A 21 -27.53 -5.64 -10.07
N LYS A 22 -26.34 -5.07 -10.25
CA LYS A 22 -25.63 -4.30 -9.22
C LYS A 22 -25.48 -2.87 -9.72
N ALA A 23 -25.88 -1.91 -8.90
CA ALA A 23 -25.63 -0.49 -9.20
C ALA A 23 -24.12 -0.25 -9.35
N ALA A 24 -23.74 0.54 -10.36
CA ALA A 24 -22.34 0.88 -10.63
C ALA A 24 -21.67 1.57 -9.41
N SER A 25 -22.42 2.43 -8.73
CA SER A 25 -22.04 3.07 -7.47
C SER A 25 -23.08 2.74 -6.40
N SER A 26 -22.70 1.96 -5.39
CA SER A 26 -23.59 1.70 -4.25
C SER A 26 -23.53 2.84 -3.24
N LEU A 27 -24.63 3.08 -2.52
CA LEU A 27 -24.64 4.02 -1.39
C LEU A 27 -23.56 3.67 -0.37
N ARG A 28 -23.28 2.37 -0.16
CA ARG A 28 -22.16 1.91 0.66
C ARG A 28 -20.82 2.40 0.11
N ALA A 29 -20.56 2.30 -1.19
CA ALA A 29 -19.31 2.77 -1.77
C ALA A 29 -19.14 4.29 -1.61
N THR A 30 -20.23 5.06 -1.74
CA THR A 30 -20.22 6.52 -1.61
C THR A 30 -20.13 6.98 -0.15
N LEU A 31 -20.90 6.36 0.75
CA LEU A 31 -21.09 6.82 2.13
C LEU A 31 -20.23 6.07 3.15
N SER A 32 -19.73 4.86 2.86
CA SER A 32 -18.94 4.08 3.83
C SER A 32 -17.48 4.49 3.96
N ARG A 33 -17.02 5.53 3.25
CA ARG A 33 -15.77 6.23 3.58
C ARG A 33 -15.99 7.15 4.80
N VAL A 34 -16.50 6.59 5.89
CA VAL A 34 -16.82 7.32 7.12
C VAL A 34 -15.55 7.68 7.90
N LYS A 35 -14.49 6.90 7.75
CA LYS A 35 -13.22 7.13 8.45
C LYS A 35 -12.32 8.01 7.62
N ASP A 36 -11.65 8.94 8.28
CA ASP A 36 -10.56 9.70 7.70
C ASP A 36 -9.47 8.75 7.19
N PRO A 37 -8.86 9.04 6.02
CA PRO A 37 -7.74 8.27 5.54
C PRO A 37 -6.57 8.37 6.52
N ILE A 38 -5.99 7.23 6.85
CA ILE A 38 -4.80 7.17 7.72
C ILE A 38 -3.60 7.65 6.91
N LEU A 39 -2.81 8.56 7.48
CA LEU A 39 -1.57 9.05 6.86
C LEU A 39 -0.57 7.90 6.66
N LYS A 40 0.24 7.96 5.59
CA LYS A 40 1.17 6.88 5.22
C LYS A 40 2.13 6.51 6.37
N GLU A 41 2.57 7.50 7.13
CA GLU A 41 3.50 7.37 8.25
C GLU A 41 2.89 6.62 9.44
N GLN A 42 1.56 6.62 9.55
CA GLN A 42 0.83 5.98 10.64
C GLN A 42 0.43 4.54 10.34
N LEU A 43 0.59 4.08 9.09
CA LEU A 43 0.30 2.70 8.70
C LEU A 43 1.27 1.71 9.36
N THR A 44 0.71 0.60 9.83
CA THR A 44 1.44 -0.54 10.43
C THR A 44 1.26 -1.78 9.56
N SER A 45 2.13 -2.78 9.73
CA SER A 45 2.10 -4.02 8.93
C SER A 45 2.10 -3.70 7.43
N VAL A 46 3.14 -2.99 6.98
CA VAL A 46 3.28 -2.55 5.58
C VAL A 46 4.56 -3.10 4.97
N ILE A 47 4.49 -3.39 3.68
CA ILE A 47 5.66 -3.53 2.80
C ILE A 47 5.87 -2.17 2.14
N TYR A 48 7.04 -1.59 2.36
CA TYR A 48 7.38 -0.26 1.86
C TYR A 48 8.67 -0.32 1.05
N ARG A 49 8.86 0.67 0.19
CA ARG A 49 10.09 0.87 -0.57
C ARG A 49 10.67 2.25 -0.36
N ILE A 50 12.00 2.34 -0.30
CA ILE A 50 12.76 3.59 -0.20
C ILE A 50 13.75 3.62 -1.37
N PRO A 51 13.58 4.53 -2.34
CA PRO A 51 14.50 4.64 -3.46
C PRO A 51 15.84 5.24 -3.02
N CYS A 52 16.92 4.74 -3.61
CA CYS A 52 18.21 5.41 -3.54
C CYS A 52 18.16 6.68 -4.41
N ALA A 53 18.74 7.78 -3.92
CA ALA A 53 18.81 9.03 -4.67
C ALA A 53 19.94 9.05 -5.70
N ASN A 54 20.92 8.15 -5.56
CA ASN A 54 22.15 8.15 -6.34
C ASN A 54 22.22 7.02 -7.39
N CYS A 55 21.37 6.00 -7.29
CA CYS A 55 21.32 4.90 -8.25
C CYS A 55 19.90 4.35 -8.41
N SER A 56 19.69 3.44 -9.37
CA SER A 56 18.39 2.77 -9.58
C SER A 56 18.02 1.76 -8.47
N GLY A 57 18.89 1.61 -7.46
CA GLY A 57 18.65 0.74 -6.32
C GLY A 57 17.46 1.21 -5.48
N THR A 58 16.69 0.26 -4.97
CA THR A 58 15.58 0.54 -4.05
C THR A 58 15.63 -0.46 -2.92
N TYR A 59 15.53 0.04 -1.68
CA TYR A 59 15.36 -0.81 -0.52
C TYR A 59 13.88 -1.16 -0.36
N VAL A 60 13.56 -2.43 -0.19
CA VAL A 60 12.20 -2.89 0.14
C VAL A 60 12.23 -3.57 1.49
N GLY A 61 11.34 -3.14 2.39
CA GLY A 61 11.29 -3.62 3.76
C GLY A 61 9.86 -3.91 4.21
N HIS A 62 9.74 -4.82 5.17
CA HIS A 62 8.52 -5.01 5.95
C HIS A 62 8.63 -4.25 7.27
N SER A 63 7.53 -3.66 7.74
CA SER A 63 7.43 -3.06 9.06
C SER A 63 6.13 -3.47 9.74
N GLY A 64 6.23 -4.13 10.89
CA GLY A 64 5.11 -4.28 11.82
C GLY A 64 4.83 -3.02 12.66
N ARG A 65 5.81 -2.11 12.76
CA ARG A 65 5.68 -0.80 13.41
C ARG A 65 5.07 0.22 12.45
N ARG A 66 4.67 1.39 12.98
CA ARG A 66 4.27 2.54 12.16
C ARG A 66 5.39 2.89 11.18
N LEU A 67 5.04 3.10 9.92
CA LEU A 67 6.02 3.37 8.86
C LEU A 67 6.93 4.55 9.20
N GLY A 68 6.37 5.65 9.72
CA GLY A 68 7.15 6.83 10.11
C GLY A 68 8.17 6.53 11.19
N THR A 69 7.83 5.69 12.17
CA THR A 69 8.77 5.21 13.18
C THR A 69 9.89 4.40 12.55
N ARG A 70 9.57 3.52 11.59
CA ARG A 70 10.57 2.70 10.90
C ARG A 70 11.50 3.53 10.01
N ILE A 71 10.99 4.55 9.33
CA ILE A 71 11.80 5.50 8.55
C ILE A 71 12.72 6.27 9.49
N HIS A 72 12.20 6.78 10.60
CA HIS A 72 13.01 7.48 11.59
C HIS A 72 14.13 6.61 12.15
N GLU A 73 13.85 5.33 12.46
CA GLU A 73 14.87 4.34 12.86
C GLU A 73 15.99 4.19 11.81
N HIS A 74 15.65 4.21 10.52
CA HIS A 74 16.64 4.15 9.43
C HIS A 74 17.42 5.44 9.24
N GLN A 75 16.84 6.60 9.58
CA GLN A 75 17.47 7.92 9.49
C GLN A 75 18.42 8.21 10.65
N LEU A 76 18.14 7.64 11.82
CA LEU A 76 18.91 7.93 13.03
C LEU A 76 20.38 7.53 12.81
N PRO A 77 21.33 8.46 13.04
CA PRO A 77 22.74 8.13 12.97
C PRO A 77 23.05 7.06 14.01
N ILE A 78 23.87 6.13 13.57
CA ILE A 78 24.28 4.85 14.15
C ILE A 78 25.01 5.05 15.50
N GLY A 79 24.41 5.73 16.48
CA GLY A 79 24.89 5.75 17.87
C GLY A 79 24.76 4.36 18.50
N ARG A 80 23.84 3.55 17.97
CA ARG A 80 23.81 2.10 18.15
C ARG A 80 24.21 1.49 16.81
N ARG A 81 25.35 0.81 16.80
CA ARG A 81 25.83 -0.06 15.72
C ARG A 81 24.82 -1.16 15.40
N ASP A 82 23.68 -0.80 14.81
CA ASP A 82 22.82 -1.76 14.13
C ASP A 82 23.45 -2.03 12.77
N ARG A 83 24.57 -2.76 12.82
CA ARG A 83 25.47 -3.10 11.71
C ARG A 83 24.79 -3.92 10.59
N LEU A 84 23.47 -4.10 10.64
CA LEU A 84 22.70 -5.02 9.80
C LEU A 84 21.58 -4.36 8.98
N SER A 85 21.34 -3.03 9.09
CA SER A 85 20.38 -2.40 8.19
C SER A 85 20.97 -2.35 6.77
N LEU A 86 20.31 -3.02 5.82
CA LEU A 86 20.71 -3.01 4.41
C LEU A 86 20.71 -1.59 3.82
N VAL A 87 19.82 -0.72 4.29
CA VAL A 87 19.78 0.71 3.93
C VAL A 87 21.10 1.38 4.31
N LEU A 88 21.56 1.12 5.53
CA LEU A 88 22.78 1.69 6.03
C LEU A 88 24.03 1.11 5.33
N ALA A 89 24.06 -0.21 5.15
CA ALA A 89 25.15 -0.87 4.44
C ALA A 89 25.33 -0.29 3.02
N HIS A 90 24.23 -0.15 2.28
CA HIS A 90 24.26 0.48 0.94
C HIS A 90 24.73 1.94 0.99
N ALA A 91 24.22 2.72 1.94
CA ALA A 91 24.60 4.13 2.07
C ALA A 91 26.10 4.31 2.37
N LEU A 92 26.68 3.44 3.21
CA LEU A 92 28.10 3.51 3.59
C LEU A 92 29.03 2.94 2.51
N GLU A 93 28.67 1.82 1.89
CA GLU A 93 29.51 1.15 0.88
C GLU A 93 29.62 1.98 -0.40
N PHE A 94 28.52 2.56 -0.86
CA PHE A 94 28.46 3.30 -2.11
C PHE A 94 28.47 4.83 -1.91
N TYR A 95 28.58 5.31 -0.67
CA TYR A 95 28.45 6.74 -0.32
C TYR A 95 27.16 7.37 -0.85
N HIS A 96 26.09 6.57 -0.88
CA HIS A 96 24.80 6.95 -1.40
C HIS A 96 23.87 7.50 -0.31
N ARG A 97 22.87 8.26 -0.75
CA ARG A 97 21.80 8.79 0.09
C ARG A 97 20.48 8.16 -0.34
N PHE A 98 19.63 7.86 0.63
CA PHE A 98 18.27 7.44 0.38
C PHE A 98 17.33 8.65 0.31
N ASN A 99 16.37 8.60 -0.61
CA ASN A 99 15.30 9.58 -0.68
C ASN A 99 14.16 9.13 0.26
N TRP A 100 14.18 9.66 1.49
CA TRP A 100 13.20 9.33 2.51
C TRP A 100 11.79 9.84 2.20
N ASP A 101 11.68 10.99 1.51
CA ASP A 101 10.39 11.58 1.17
C ASP A 101 9.66 10.75 0.10
N GLY A 102 10.44 10.18 -0.83
CA GLY A 102 10.01 9.20 -1.83
C GLY A 102 9.68 7.81 -1.28
N THR A 103 9.48 7.65 0.02
CA THR A 103 9.04 6.37 0.59
C THR A 103 7.59 6.10 0.23
N GLU A 104 7.34 4.90 -0.28
CA GLU A 104 6.02 4.46 -0.76
C GLU A 104 5.62 3.14 -0.11
N VAL A 105 4.34 3.02 0.24
CA VAL A 105 3.74 1.74 0.66
C VAL A 105 3.38 0.96 -0.59
N VAL A 106 4.00 -0.22 -0.74
CA VAL A 106 3.80 -1.11 -1.90
C VAL A 106 2.62 -2.05 -1.65
N ALA A 107 2.47 -2.54 -0.42
CA ALA A 107 1.37 -3.43 -0.03
C ALA A 107 1.14 -3.41 1.48
N MET A 108 -0.07 -3.80 1.89
CA MET A 108 -0.34 -4.17 3.28
C MET A 108 0.16 -5.60 3.51
N ALA A 109 0.89 -5.82 4.60
CA ALA A 109 1.33 -7.14 5.01
C ALA A 109 0.17 -7.91 5.66
N ASN A 110 -0.12 -9.11 5.16
CA ASN A 110 -1.15 -9.96 5.72
C ASN A 110 -0.62 -10.69 6.96
N THR A 111 -0.57 -10.01 8.10
CA THR A 111 -0.32 -10.65 9.39
C THR A 111 -1.62 -11.31 9.83
N LYS A 112 -1.77 -12.63 9.61
CA LYS A 112 -2.83 -13.39 10.30
C LYS A 112 -2.65 -13.12 11.80
N GLN A 113 -3.63 -12.50 12.44
CA GLN A 113 -3.69 -12.48 13.90
C GLN A 113 -3.87 -13.94 14.33
N ALA A 114 -2.85 -14.47 15.01
CA ALA A 114 -2.90 -15.78 15.67
C ALA A 114 -3.70 -15.67 16.97
#